data_AF-A0A7S3K524-F1
#
_entry.id   AF-A0A7S3K524-F1
#
_cell.length_a   1.000
_cell.length_b   1.000
_cell.length_c   1.000
_cell.angle_alpha   90.00
_cell.angle_beta   90.00
_cell.angle_gamma   90.00
#
_symmetry.space_group_name_H-M   'P 1'
#
loop_
_entity.id
_entity.type
_entity.pdbx_description
1 polymer ?
#
loop_
_entity_poly.entity_id
_entity_poly.type
_entity_poly.pdbx_seq_one_letter_code
_entity_poly.pdbx_strand_id
1 'polypeptide(L)'
;MMVVRYNPELKVCKIVLRTGEQQHSFNAPYQLANIPIGLQPSSSRFGGSQRKFWKDKASDAVLYQTSIKEGDIIIGGTDGLFDNLYSHEILNIIDIFLNDCFGSSPQESLKSINTHSFTPVFTKSQLANLTKRKAKLLAHDLVKEARRKSKNKTC
;
A
#
# COMPACT_ATOMS: atom_id res chain seq x y z
N MET A 1 -1.13 -3.72 -0.61
CA MET A 1 -1.69 -3.01 0.57
C MET A 1 -0.56 -2.70 1.55
N MET A 2 -0.65 -1.58 2.24
CA MET A 2 0.33 -1.14 3.25
C MET A 2 -0.39 -0.52 4.45
N VAL A 3 0.08 -0.79 5.66
CA VAL A 3 -0.40 -0.19 6.91
C VAL A 3 0.73 0.62 7.52
N VAL A 4 0.48 1.91 7.72
CA VAL A 4 1.42 2.87 8.29
C VAL A 4 0.89 3.34 9.64
N ARG A 5 1.77 3.31 10.65
CA ARG A 5 1.48 3.80 11.98
C ARG A 5 2.33 5.03 12.26
N TYR A 6 1.66 6.11 12.63
CA TYR A 6 2.31 7.34 13.07
C TYR A 6 2.51 7.32 14.58
N ASN A 7 3.69 7.75 15.03
CA ASN A 7 3.95 8.06 16.43
C ASN A 7 3.88 9.59 16.62
N PRO A 8 2.85 10.12 17.31
CA PRO A 8 2.73 11.56 17.56
C PRO A 8 3.86 12.16 18.41
N GLU A 9 4.44 11.38 19.34
CA GLU A 9 5.50 11.87 20.24
C GLU A 9 6.82 12.03 19.49
N LEU A 10 7.20 11.02 18.70
CA LEU A 10 8.44 11.04 17.93
C LEU A 10 8.28 11.75 16.59
N LYS A 11 7.04 11.97 16.14
CA LYS A 11 6.68 12.46 14.81
C LYS A 11 7.27 11.63 13.67
N VAL A 12 7.28 10.31 13.85
CA VAL A 12 7.82 9.36 12.86
C VAL A 12 6.74 8.38 12.43
N CYS A 13 6.68 8.11 11.13
CA CYS A 13 5.89 7.02 10.57
C CYS A 13 6.68 5.71 10.50
N LYS A 14 6.02 4.60 10.83
CA LYS A 14 6.54 3.24 10.69
C LYS A 14 5.60 2.39 9.85
N ILE A 15 6.15 1.57 8.96
CA ILE A 15 5.41 0.54 8.24
C ILE A 15 5.16 -0.63 9.19
N VAL A 16 3.89 -0.93 9.47
CA VAL A 16 3.48 -2.06 10.32
C VAL A 16 3.29 -3.32 9.49
N LEU A 17 2.67 -3.17 8.32
CA LEU A 17 2.43 -4.25 7.38
C LEU A 17 2.62 -3.74 5.96
N ARG A 18 3.28 -4.53 5.11
CA ARG A 18 3.28 -4.35 3.66
C ARG A 18 3.07 -5.73 3.04
N THR A 19 2.03 -5.86 2.22
CA THR A 19 1.77 -7.13 1.52
C THR A 19 2.73 -7.29 0.35
N GLY A 20 3.18 -8.51 0.09
CA GLY A 20 3.89 -8.86 -1.14
C GLY A 20 2.95 -9.02 -2.33
N GLU A 21 3.49 -8.85 -3.53
CA GLU A 21 2.82 -9.19 -4.78
C GLU A 21 2.79 -10.71 -5.00
N GLN A 22 1.69 -11.21 -5.56
CA GLN A 22 1.57 -12.62 -5.95
C GLN A 22 1.71 -12.69 -7.47
N GLN A 23 2.80 -13.28 -7.96
CA GLN A 23 3.08 -13.41 -9.39
C GLN A 23 3.69 -14.77 -9.72
N HIS A 24 3.37 -15.28 -10.91
CA HIS A 24 3.97 -16.51 -11.45
C HIS A 24 5.32 -16.25 -12.12
N SER A 25 5.50 -15.06 -12.67
CA SER A 25 6.69 -14.55 -13.33
C SER A 25 6.61 -13.02 -13.37
N PHE A 26 7.67 -12.36 -13.85
CA PHE A 26 7.66 -10.92 -14.07
C PHE A 26 6.46 -10.49 -14.92
N ASN A 27 5.67 -9.55 -14.42
CA ASN A 27 4.47 -9.04 -15.08
C ASN A 27 3.40 -10.11 -15.38
N ALA A 28 3.36 -11.18 -14.57
CA ALA A 28 2.36 -12.24 -14.65
C ALA A 28 1.69 -12.46 -13.28
N PRO A 29 0.80 -11.55 -12.84
CA PRO A 29 0.15 -11.63 -11.54
C PRO A 29 -0.79 -12.84 -11.45
N TYR A 30 -0.97 -13.34 -10.24
CA TYR A 30 -2.05 -14.30 -9.95
C TYR A 30 -3.40 -13.64 -10.22
N GLN A 31 -4.29 -14.33 -10.92
CA GLN A 31 -5.57 -13.80 -11.33
C GLN A 31 -6.64 -14.87 -11.42
N LEU A 32 -7.81 -14.58 -10.85
CA LEU A 32 -8.99 -15.43 -11.05
C LEU A 32 -9.50 -15.23 -12.48
N ALA A 33 -9.61 -16.31 -13.24
CA ALA A 33 -10.02 -16.27 -14.64
C ALA A 33 -11.29 -17.10 -14.87
N ASN A 34 -12.26 -16.50 -15.57
CA ASN A 34 -13.39 -17.23 -16.14
C ASN A 34 -13.10 -17.48 -17.63
N ILE A 35 -12.53 -18.65 -17.95
CA ILE A 35 -12.07 -18.97 -19.31
C ILE A 35 -13.24 -19.60 -20.11
N PRO A 36 -13.68 -18.98 -21.22
CA PRO A 36 -14.73 -19.55 -22.08
C PRO A 36 -14.36 -20.95 -22.57
N ILE A 37 -15.33 -21.87 -22.60
CA ILE A 37 -15.13 -23.30 -22.91
C ILE A 37 -14.35 -23.53 -24.22
N GLY A 38 -14.62 -22.74 -25.27
CA GLY A 38 -13.94 -22.86 -26.56
C GLY A 38 -12.47 -22.40 -26.57
N LEU A 39 -12.02 -21.70 -25.53
CA LEU A 39 -10.64 -21.23 -25.35
C LEU A 39 -9.90 -21.99 -24.23
N GLN A 40 -10.59 -22.89 -23.53
CA GLN A 40 -9.92 -23.76 -22.57
C GLN A 40 -8.94 -24.67 -23.33
N PRO A 41 -7.80 -25.02 -22.72
CA PRO A 41 -6.82 -25.90 -23.33
C PRO A 41 -7.42 -27.31 -23.50
N SER A 42 -8.18 -27.48 -24.57
CA SER A 42 -8.47 -28.78 -25.14
C SER A 42 -7.21 -29.19 -25.88
N SER A 43 -6.66 -30.34 -25.50
CA SER A 43 -5.56 -31.00 -26.18
C SER A 43 -5.61 -30.79 -27.71
N SER A 44 -4.63 -30.02 -28.21
CA SER A 44 -4.01 -30.19 -29.53
C SER A 44 -4.92 -30.36 -30.76
N ARG A 45 -5.78 -29.39 -31.09
CA ARG A 45 -6.39 -29.33 -32.44
C ARG A 45 -5.69 -28.40 -33.43
N PHE A 46 -4.86 -27.46 -32.95
CA PHE A 46 -4.04 -26.61 -33.79
C PHE A 46 -2.62 -26.61 -33.24
N GLY A 47 -1.65 -27.01 -34.05
CA GLY A 47 -0.23 -27.22 -33.70
C GLY A 47 0.57 -25.96 -33.31
N GLY A 48 -0.05 -24.99 -32.64
CA GLY A 48 0.65 -23.88 -32.00
C GLY A 48 0.96 -24.20 -30.53
N SER A 49 2.10 -23.71 -30.02
CA SER A 49 2.52 -23.85 -28.62
C SER A 49 1.34 -23.74 -27.66
N GLN A 50 1.16 -24.76 -26.82
CA GLN A 50 0.17 -24.80 -25.74
C GLN A 50 0.25 -23.48 -24.96
N ARG A 51 -0.78 -22.63 -25.07
CA ARG A 51 -0.85 -21.41 -24.26
C ARG A 51 -0.98 -21.85 -22.80
N LYS A 52 0.03 -21.52 -21.98
CA LYS A 52 0.00 -21.76 -20.54
C LYS A 52 -1.06 -20.84 -19.92
N PHE A 53 -2.19 -21.42 -19.54
CA PHE A 53 -3.20 -20.72 -18.75
C PHE A 53 -2.98 -21.07 -17.28
N TRP A 54 -2.69 -20.06 -16.46
CA TRP A 54 -2.74 -20.21 -15.01
C TRP A 54 -4.21 -20.30 -14.57
N LYS A 55 -4.52 -21.28 -13.74
CA LYS A 55 -5.87 -21.54 -13.22
C LYS A 55 -5.88 -21.26 -11.73
N ASP A 56 -5.64 -20.00 -11.39
CA ASP A 56 -5.55 -19.58 -9.99
C ASP A 56 -6.93 -19.67 -9.34
N LYS A 57 -6.95 -20.12 -8.09
CA LYS A 57 -8.14 -20.35 -7.28
C LYS A 57 -8.18 -19.39 -6.11
N ALA A 58 -9.37 -19.20 -5.52
CA ALA A 58 -9.50 -18.44 -4.28
C ALA A 58 -8.66 -19.03 -3.12
N SER A 59 -8.42 -20.35 -3.14
CA SER A 59 -7.56 -21.04 -2.17
C SER A 59 -6.08 -20.65 -2.27
N ASP A 60 -5.65 -20.09 -3.40
CA ASP A 60 -4.25 -19.73 -3.64
C ASP A 60 -3.93 -18.34 -3.07
N ALA A 61 -4.93 -17.65 -2.52
CA ALA A 61 -4.77 -16.32 -1.95
C ALA A 61 -3.86 -16.33 -0.71
N VAL A 62 -2.80 -15.52 -0.74
CA VAL A 62 -2.00 -15.23 0.46
C VAL A 62 -2.80 -14.36 1.42
N LEU A 63 -2.98 -14.86 2.64
CA LEU A 63 -3.69 -14.17 3.72
C LEU A 63 -2.70 -13.39 4.59
N TYR A 64 -3.08 -12.17 4.94
CA TYR A 64 -2.34 -11.32 5.88
C TYR A 64 -3.26 -10.91 7.02
N GLN A 65 -2.72 -10.92 8.25
CA GLN A 65 -3.42 -10.46 9.44
C GLN A 65 -2.51 -9.53 10.23
N THR A 66 -3.05 -8.39 10.68
CA THR A 66 -2.33 -7.45 11.55
C THR A 66 -3.30 -6.75 12.48
N SER A 67 -2.83 -6.40 13.68
CA SER A 67 -3.58 -5.55 14.61
C SER A 67 -3.48 -4.09 14.20
N ILE A 68 -4.63 -3.49 13.90
CA ILE A 68 -4.76 -2.05 13.63
C ILE A 68 -4.96 -1.27 14.94
N LYS A 69 -4.55 -0.01 14.94
CA LYS A 69 -4.76 0.95 16.03
C LYS A 69 -5.43 2.20 15.47
N GLU A 70 -6.07 2.96 16.35
CA GLU A 70 -6.62 4.26 15.96
C GLU A 70 -5.52 5.16 15.38
N GLY A 71 -5.85 5.87 14.31
CA GLY A 71 -4.91 6.71 13.56
C GLY A 71 -3.96 5.96 12.62
N ASP A 72 -4.02 4.63 12.52
CA ASP A 72 -3.30 3.89 11.46
C ASP A 72 -3.84 4.29 10.08
N ILE A 73 -2.93 4.47 9.12
CA ILE A 73 -3.26 4.77 7.73
C ILE A 73 -3.13 3.49 6.92
N ILE A 74 -4.24 3.08 6.31
CA ILE A 74 -4.31 1.90 5.45
C ILE A 74 -4.30 2.37 3.99
N ILE A 75 -3.30 1.91 3.25
CA ILE A 75 -3.11 2.22 1.83
C ILE A 75 -3.46 0.99 1.01
N GLY A 76 -4.59 1.07 0.32
CA GLY A 76 -4.96 0.17 -0.76
C GLY A 76 -4.63 0.81 -2.11
N GLY A 77 -4.11 0.02 -3.04
CA GLY A 77 -3.76 0.47 -4.38
C GLY A 77 -3.44 -0.72 -5.27
N THR A 78 -3.39 -0.47 -6.58
CA THR A 78 -2.92 -1.46 -7.57
C THR A 78 -1.40 -1.37 -7.74
N ASP A 79 -0.85 -2.25 -8.55
CA ASP A 79 0.51 -2.22 -9.10
C ASP A 79 0.96 -0.80 -9.52
N GLY A 80 0.14 -0.04 -10.23
CA GLY A 80 0.46 1.31 -10.70
C GLY A 80 0.84 2.31 -9.60
N LEU A 81 0.44 2.09 -8.35
CA LEU A 81 0.92 2.86 -7.20
C LEU A 81 2.27 2.33 -6.71
N PHE A 82 2.33 1.03 -6.41
CA PHE A 82 3.46 0.40 -5.72
C PHE A 82 4.67 0.17 -6.63
N ASP A 83 4.49 0.11 -7.95
CA ASP A 83 5.56 0.03 -8.93
C ASP A 83 6.24 1.40 -9.12
N ASN A 84 5.49 2.49 -8.95
CA ASN A 84 5.95 3.84 -9.27
C ASN A 84 6.45 4.63 -8.07
N LEU A 85 6.12 4.22 -6.84
CA LEU A 85 6.60 4.86 -5.62
C LEU A 85 7.29 3.85 -4.71
N TYR A 86 8.49 4.20 -4.27
CA TYR A 86 9.16 3.46 -3.20
C TYR A 86 8.48 3.71 -1.85
N SER A 87 8.68 2.80 -0.90
CA SER A 87 8.05 2.91 0.42
C SER A 87 8.43 4.20 1.15
N HIS A 88 9.67 4.69 1.00
CA HIS A 88 10.10 5.95 1.61
C HIS A 88 9.42 7.18 0.98
N GLU A 89 9.09 7.14 -0.32
CA GLU A 89 8.37 8.24 -0.99
C GLU A 89 6.91 8.29 -0.53
N ILE A 90 6.27 7.12 -0.37
CA ILE A 90 4.93 7.01 0.23
C ILE A 90 4.94 7.55 1.65
N LEU A 91 5.92 7.17 2.47
CA LEU A 91 6.06 7.67 3.84
C LEU A 91 6.25 9.19 3.87
N ASN A 92 7.06 9.75 2.98
CA ASN A 92 7.26 11.21 2.91
C ASN A 92 5.96 11.97 2.61
N ILE A 93 5.14 11.47 1.67
CA ILE A 93 3.82 12.07 1.37
C ILE A 93 2.90 12.01 2.60
N ILE A 94 2.93 10.90 3.33
CA ILE A 94 2.14 10.72 4.56
C ILE A 94 2.64 11.66 5.66
N ASP A 95 3.94 11.81 5.83
CA ASP A 95 4.52 12.70 6.83
C ASP A 95 4.11 14.16 6.57
N ILE A 96 4.14 14.62 5.32
CA ILE A 96 3.65 15.96 4.93
C ILE A 96 2.16 16.10 5.29
N PHE A 97 1.36 15.10 4.94
CA PHE A 97 -0.07 15.08 5.26
C PHE A 97 -0.35 15.14 6.77
N LEU A 98 0.38 14.36 7.57
CA LEU A 98 0.18 14.32 9.02
C LEU A 98 0.65 15.59 9.71
N ASN A 99 1.73 16.20 9.22
CA ASN A 99 2.18 17.51 9.68
C ASN A 99 1.13 18.60 9.40
N ASP A 100 0.42 18.55 8.27
CA ASP A 100 -0.72 19.44 8.01
C ASP A 100 -1.93 19.15 8.93
N CYS A 101 -2.13 17.89 9.32
CA CYS A 101 -3.24 17.51 10.21
C CYS A 101 -3.01 17.87 11.67
N PHE A 102 -1.77 17.77 12.14
CA PHE A 102 -1.44 17.86 13.56
C PHE A 102 -0.57 19.07 13.93
N GLY A 103 -0.03 19.78 12.93
CA GLY A 103 0.82 20.95 13.11
C GLY A 103 2.25 20.62 13.51
N SER A 104 3.17 21.54 13.19
CA SER A 104 4.57 21.50 13.62
C SER A 104 4.71 22.11 15.02
N SER A 105 4.78 21.30 16.09
CA SER A 105 5.43 21.79 17.33
C SER A 105 6.97 21.67 17.24
N PRO A 106 7.75 22.60 17.84
CA PRO A 106 9.21 22.62 17.74
C PRO A 106 9.85 21.31 18.21
N GLN A 107 11.00 20.98 17.60
CA GLN A 107 11.81 19.83 17.98
C GLN A 107 12.26 19.96 19.44
N GLU A 108 11.77 19.09 20.32
CA GLU A 108 12.41 18.84 21.61
C GLU A 108 12.89 17.39 21.64
N SER A 109 14.19 17.27 21.41
CA SER A 109 15.13 16.25 21.90
C SER A 109 14.57 14.83 22.08
N LEU A 110 14.86 13.97 21.10
CA LEU A 110 14.73 12.50 21.21
C LEU A 110 15.59 11.99 22.38
N LYS A 111 15.01 11.90 23.59
CA LYS A 111 15.56 11.06 24.66
C LYS A 111 15.19 9.61 24.33
N SER A 112 16.20 8.77 24.28
CA SER A 112 16.15 7.33 24.04
C SER A 112 15.05 6.64 24.84
N ILE A 113 14.01 6.09 24.19
CA ILE A 113 12.99 5.28 24.86
C ILE A 113 12.84 3.93 24.15
N ASN A 114 12.90 2.89 24.98
CA ASN A 114 12.90 1.46 24.67
C ASN A 114 11.77 1.00 23.75
N THR A 115 12.11 0.06 22.87
CA THR A 115 11.42 -0.28 21.63
C THR A 115 10.25 -1.29 21.70
N HIS A 116 9.66 -1.58 22.86
CA HIS A 116 8.85 -2.81 22.99
C HIS A 116 7.35 -2.74 23.29
N SER A 117 6.74 -1.57 23.47
CA SER A 117 5.27 -1.50 23.53
C SER A 117 4.72 -0.10 23.22
N PHE A 118 4.51 0.19 21.93
CA PHE A 118 4.01 1.50 21.49
C PHE A 118 2.51 1.44 21.15
N THR A 119 1.67 1.99 22.01
CA THR A 119 0.30 2.40 21.67
C THR A 119 0.32 3.90 21.36
N PRO A 120 0.14 4.32 20.09
CA PRO A 120 -0.02 5.74 19.80
C PRO A 120 -1.33 6.19 20.45
N VAL A 121 -1.25 7.13 21.39
CA VAL A 121 -2.42 7.74 22.02
C VAL A 121 -2.72 9.02 21.25
N PHE A 122 -3.68 8.96 20.33
CA PHE A 122 -4.18 10.16 19.66
C PHE A 122 -5.18 10.88 20.57
N THR A 123 -5.09 12.21 20.61
CA THR A 123 -6.14 13.03 21.22
C THR A 123 -7.39 13.02 20.34
N LYS A 124 -8.58 13.21 20.94
CA LYS A 124 -9.85 13.28 20.19
C LYS A 124 -9.84 14.39 19.13
N SER A 125 -9.17 15.51 19.40
CA SER A 125 -9.02 16.62 18.46
C SER A 125 -8.15 16.25 17.26
N GLN A 126 -7.04 15.53 17.49
CA GLN A 126 -6.22 14.98 16.41
C GLN A 126 -7.04 14.02 15.52
N LEU A 127 -7.77 13.08 16.12
CA LEU A 127 -8.63 12.16 15.35
C LEU A 127 -9.73 12.90 14.58
N ALA A 128 -10.30 13.96 15.14
CA ALA A 128 -11.32 14.77 14.46
C ALA A 128 -10.77 15.50 13.21
N ASN A 129 -9.47 15.83 13.18
CA ASN A 129 -8.82 16.45 12.01
C ASN A 129 -8.64 15.46 10.85
N LEU A 130 -8.62 14.15 11.12
CA LEU A 130 -8.55 13.10 10.10
C LEU A 130 -9.91 12.88 9.43
N THR A 131 -10.31 13.85 8.62
CA THR A 131 -11.60 13.82 7.91
C THR A 131 -11.54 13.03 6.60
N LYS A 132 -12.69 12.59 6.10
CA LYS A 132 -12.82 11.98 4.75
C LYS A 132 -12.25 12.87 3.64
N ARG A 133 -12.40 14.20 3.76
CA ARG A 133 -11.85 15.17 2.80
C ARG A 133 -10.32 15.14 2.80
N LYS A 134 -9.71 15.12 3.98
CA LYS A 134 -8.26 14.99 4.15
C LYS A 134 -7.74 13.65 3.62
N ALA A 135 -8.42 12.55 3.91
CA ALA A 135 -8.08 11.24 3.34
C ALA A 135 -8.14 11.23 1.79
N LYS A 136 -9.13 11.89 1.20
CA LYS A 136 -9.22 12.05 -0.27
C LYS A 136 -8.06 12.85 -0.84
N LEU A 137 -7.60 13.90 -0.15
CA LEU A 137 -6.43 14.69 -0.56
C LEU A 137 -5.16 13.84 -0.52
N LEU A 138 -4.94 13.09 0.56
CA LEU A 138 -3.81 12.15 0.65
C LEU A 138 -3.82 11.15 -0.52
N ALA A 139 -4.97 10.53 -0.81
CA ALA A 139 -5.10 9.61 -1.93
C ALA A 139 -4.81 10.29 -3.28
N HIS A 140 -5.27 11.52 -3.47
CA HIS A 140 -4.99 12.31 -4.66
C HIS A 140 -3.48 12.59 -4.80
N ASP A 141 -2.80 12.96 -3.73
CA ASP A 141 -1.37 13.29 -3.76
C ASP A 141 -0.51 12.06 -4.05
N LEU A 142 -0.85 10.90 -3.44
CA LEU A 142 -0.24 9.62 -3.77
C LEU A 142 -0.39 9.27 -5.26
N VAL A 143 -1.60 9.39 -5.82
CA VAL A 143 -1.86 9.09 -7.24
C VAL A 143 -1.16 10.08 -8.15
N LYS A 144 -1.16 11.37 -7.81
CA LYS A 144 -0.48 12.42 -8.57
C LYS A 144 1.01 12.14 -8.67
N GLU A 145 1.64 11.79 -7.55
CA GLU A 145 3.07 11.52 -7.50
C GLU A 145 3.45 10.22 -8.23
N ALA A 146 2.65 9.15 -8.06
CA ALA A 146 2.82 7.91 -8.80
C ALA A 146 2.72 8.12 -10.32
N ARG A 147 1.72 8.89 -10.78
CA ARG A 147 1.55 9.25 -12.20
C ARG A 147 2.70 10.08 -12.72
N ARG A 148 3.20 11.04 -11.92
CA ARG A 148 4.37 11.86 -12.29
C ARG A 148 5.60 11.00 -12.52
N LYS A 149 5.88 10.07 -11.60
CA LYS A 149 7.01 9.13 -11.71
C LYS A 149 6.85 8.15 -12.88
N SER A 150 5.64 7.67 -13.12
CA SER A 150 5.33 6.80 -14.27
C SER A 150 5.68 7.48 -15.60
N LYS A 151 5.35 8.77 -15.76
CA LYS A 151 5.73 9.54 -16.97
C LYS A 151 7.23 9.77 -17.13
N ASN A 152 7.97 9.84 -16.02
CA ASN A 152 9.41 10.03 -16.03
C ASN A 152 10.19 8.71 -16.20
N LYS A 153 9.50 7.56 -16.23
CA LYS A 153 10.10 6.23 -16.47
C LYS A 153 10.18 5.86 -17.95
N THR A 154 9.71 6.69 -18.88
CA THR A 154 9.88 6.43 -20.31
C THR A 154 11.36 6.49 -20.67
N CYS A 155 11.80 5.41 -21.33
CA CYS A 155 13.15 5.07 -21.78
C CYS A 155 13.94 6.23 -22.40
#